data_AF-A0A2E8CTY9-F1
#
_entry.id   AF-A0A2E8CTY9-F1
#
_cell.length_a   1.000
_cell.length_b   1.000
_cell.length_c   1.000
_cell.angle_alpha   90.00
_cell.angle_beta   90.00
_cell.angle_gamma   90.00
#
_symmetry.space_group_name_H-M   'P 1'
#
loop_
_entity.id
_entity.type
_entity.pdbx_description
1 polymer ?
#
loop_
_entity_poly.entity_id
_entity_poly.type
_entity_poly.pdbx_seq_one_letter_code
_entity_poly.pdbx_strand_id
1 'polypeptide(L)' 'MLSPTQILDQYYLEARRDLLEIAALLDRYDAARLRDGADDGNHVQRDILRRALTHLADSETPSGERTSTLLELFAET' A
#
# COMPACT_ATOMS: atom_id res chain seq x y z
N MET A 1 4.13 -18.80 19.83
CA MET A 1 3.82 -18.01 18.63
C MET A 1 2.41 -18.34 18.19
N LEU A 2 1.68 -17.37 17.64
CA LEU A 2 0.34 -17.60 17.08
C LEU A 2 0.46 -18.51 15.84
N SER A 3 -0.56 -19.36 15.61
CA SER A 3 -0.69 -20.10 14.36
C SER A 3 -1.01 -19.15 13.18
N PRO A 4 -0.83 -19.58 11.92
CA PRO A 4 -1.22 -18.77 10.77
C PRO A 4 -2.68 -18.30 10.79
N THR A 5 -3.61 -19.16 11.23
CA THR A 5 -5.03 -18.79 11.35
C THR A 5 -5.27 -17.80 12.48
N GLN A 6 -4.60 -17.96 13.62
CA GLN A 6 -4.69 -17.03 14.74
C GLN A 6 -4.15 -15.63 14.39
N ILE A 7 -3.14 -15.55 13.52
CA ILE A 7 -2.65 -14.26 13.00
C ILE A 7 -3.74 -13.57 12.17
N LEU A 8 -4.40 -14.30 11.27
CA LEU A 8 -5.49 -13.73 10.48
C LEU A 8 -6.65 -13.28 11.37
N ASP A 9 -7.11 -14.13 12.28
CA ASP A 9 -8.22 -13.81 13.17
C ASP A 9 -7.93 -12.56 14.02
N GLN A 10 -6.68 -12.39 14.46
CA GLN A 10 -6.27 -11.27 15.30
C GLN A 10 -6.14 -9.95 14.53
N TYR A 11 -5.59 -9.96 13.30
CA TYR A 11 -5.16 -8.74 12.59
C TYR A 11 -6.01 -8.40 11.35
N TYR A 12 -6.90 -9.29 10.91
CA TYR A 12 -7.64 -9.11 9.66
C TYR A 12 -8.49 -7.83 9.62
N LEU A 13 -9.11 -7.46 10.74
CA LEU A 13 -9.95 -6.25 10.81
C LEU A 13 -9.13 -4.97 10.65
N GLU A 14 -7.93 -4.92 11.25
CA GLU A 14 -7.01 -3.79 11.13
C GLU A 14 -6.48 -3.68 9.70
N ALA A 15 -5.97 -4.79 9.15
CA ALA A 15 -5.50 -4.84 7.77
C ALA A 15 -6.61 -4.44 6.76
N ARG A 16 -7.85 -4.89 6.97
CA ARG A 16 -9.00 -4.49 6.16
C ARG A 16 -9.24 -2.99 6.24
N ARG A 17 -9.20 -2.40 7.44
CA ARG A 17 -9.40 -0.96 7.64
C ARG A 17 -8.30 -0.16 6.93
N ASP A 18 -7.05 -0.56 7.07
CA ASP A 18 -5.93 0.15 6.45
C ASP A 18 -6.00 0.10 4.91
N LEU A 19 -6.40 -1.04 4.33
CA LEU A 19 -6.63 -1.15 2.88
C LEU A 19 -7.76 -0.21 2.41
N LEU A 20 -8.84 -0.05 3.19
CA LEU A 20 -9.92 0.88 2.87
C LEU A 20 -9.48 2.34 2.95
N GLU A 21 -8.63 2.69 3.92
CA GLU A 21 -8.07 4.04 4.03
C GLU A 21 -7.17 4.38 2.82
N ILE A 22 -6.35 3.42 2.37
CA ILE A 22 -5.53 3.57 1.17
C ILE A 22 -6.41 3.73 -0.08
N ALA A 23 -7.46 2.92 -0.24
CA ALA A 23 -8.39 3.06 -1.36
C ALA A 23 -9.05 4.46 -1.37
N ALA A 24 -9.54 4.90 -0.22
CA ALA A 24 -10.17 6.21 -0.09
C ALA A 24 -9.18 7.38 -0.32
N LEU A 25 -7.90 7.21 0.00
CA LEU A 25 -6.86 8.18 -0.36
C LEU A 25 -6.74 8.31 -1.89
N LEU A 26 -6.63 7.18 -2.59
CA LEU A 26 -6.48 7.13 -4.05
C LEU A 26 -7.72 7.72 -4.75
N ASP A 27 -8.93 7.38 -4.29
CA ASP A 27 -10.17 7.94 -4.82
C ASP A 27 -10.22 9.47 -4.72
N ARG A 28 -9.80 10.03 -3.57
CA ARG A 28 -9.75 11.48 -3.36
C ARG A 28 -8.71 12.15 -4.25
N TYR A 29 -7.56 11.52 -4.43
CA TYR A 29 -6.52 11.99 -5.34
C TYR A 29 -7.03 12.02 -6.79
N ASP A 30 -7.63 10.93 -7.27
CA ASP A 30 -8.15 10.86 -8.64
C ASP A 30 -9.28 11.89 -8.86
N ALA A 31 -10.16 12.06 -7.88
CA ALA A 31 -11.20 13.09 -7.92
C ALA A 31 -10.63 14.51 -7.96
N ALA A 32 -9.53 14.79 -7.24
CA ALA A 32 -8.86 16.09 -7.29
C ALA A 32 -8.19 16.33 -8.65
N ARG A 33 -7.45 15.33 -9.15
CA ARG A 33 -6.78 15.38 -10.46
C ARG A 33 -7.77 15.65 -11.59
N LEU A 34 -8.94 14.99 -11.57
CA LEU A 34 -10.00 15.20 -12.56
C LEU A 34 -10.60 16.61 -12.51
N ARG A 35 -10.72 17.21 -11.32
CA ARG A 35 -11.26 18.58 -11.16
C ARG A 35 -10.29 19.64 -11.65
N ASP A 36 -9.01 19.50 -11.33
CA ASP A 36 -8.02 20.55 -11.57
C ASP A 36 -7.46 20.51 -12.99
N GLY A 37 -7.74 19.45 -13.76
CA GLY A 37 -7.28 19.28 -15.15
C GLY A 37 -5.76 19.26 -15.29
N ALA A 38 -5.04 19.13 -14.17
CA ALA A 38 -3.60 19.17 -14.12
C ALA A 38 -3.02 17.82 -14.54
N ASP A 39 -2.06 17.87 -15.47
CA ASP A 39 -1.04 16.84 -15.57
C ASP A 39 -0.19 16.98 -14.31
N ASP A 40 -0.52 16.17 -13.30
CA ASP A 40 0.25 16.12 -12.08
C ASP A 40 1.62 15.57 -12.45
N GLY A 41 2.62 16.45 -12.53
CA GLY A 41 3.98 16.04 -12.80
C GLY A 41 4.39 14.90 -11.87
N ASN A 42 5.31 14.04 -12.33
CA ASN A 42 5.72 12.78 -11.71
C ASN A 42 5.69 12.78 -10.15
N HIS A 43 4.55 12.44 -9.56
CA HIS A 43 4.39 12.40 -8.10
C HIS A 43 4.97 11.09 -7.57
N VAL A 44 6.24 11.18 -7.18
CA VAL A 44 7.03 10.08 -6.62
C VAL A 44 6.27 9.32 -5.53
N GLN A 45 5.50 10.02 -4.68
CA GLN A 45 4.71 9.40 -3.62
C GLN A 45 3.59 8.47 -4.15
N ARG A 46 2.91 8.83 -5.24
CA ARG A 46 1.87 7.99 -5.85
C ARG A 46 2.48 6.73 -6.43
N ASP A 47 3.60 6.87 -7.13
CA ASP A 47 4.26 5.75 -7.79
C ASP A 47 4.85 4.79 -6.76
N ILE A 48 5.36 5.30 -5.64
CA ILE A 48 5.81 4.49 -4.49
C ILE A 48 4.64 3.76 -3.82
N LEU A 49 3.50 4.42 -3.60
CA LEU A 49 2.30 3.74 -3.08
C LEU A 49 1.83 2.62 -4.01
N ARG A 50 1.87 2.84 -5.33
CA ARG A 50 1.57 1.79 -6.31
C ARG A 50 2.56 0.63 -6.24
N ARG A 51 3.87 0.91 -6.18
CA ARG A 51 4.91 -0.12 -6.03
C ARG A 51 4.71 -0.93 -4.74
N ALA A 52 4.41 -0.26 -3.62
CA ALA A 52 4.14 -0.90 -2.34
C ALA A 52 2.97 -1.87 -2.42
N LEU A 53 1.85 -1.45 -3.02
CA LEU A 53 0.67 -2.31 -3.22
C LEU A 53 0.96 -3.51 -4.11
N THR A 54 1.71 -3.31 -5.20
CA THR A 54 2.14 -4.42 -6.09
C THR A 54 3.00 -5.43 -5.33
N HIS A 55 3.97 -4.96 -4.54
CA HIS A 55 4.82 -5.84 -3.72
C HIS A 55 4.02 -6.61 -2.67
N LEU A 56 3.00 -6.00 -2.05
CA LEU A 56 2.15 -6.68 -1.07
C LEU A 56 1.20 -7.71 -1.72
N ALA A 57 0.76 -7.45 -2.95
CA ALA A 57 -0.11 -8.34 -3.71
C ALA A 57 0.62 -9.57 -4.26
N ASP A 58 1.95 -9.52 -4.37
CA ASP A 58 2.75 -10.64 -4.85
C ASP A 58 2.72 -11.82 -3.86
N SER A 59 2.22 -12.95 -4.34
CA SER A 59 2.10 -14.20 -3.57
C SER A 59 3.43 -14.92 -3.43
N GLU A 60 4.39 -14.68 -4.32
CA GLU A 60 5.73 -15.26 -4.27
C GLU A 60 6.66 -14.30 -3.53
N THR A 61 6.61 -14.30 -2.20
CA THR A 61 7.61 -13.54 -1.43
C THR A 61 8.86 -14.39 -1.23
N PRO A 62 9.98 -14.08 -1.87
CA PRO A 62 11.22 -14.84 -1.70
C PRO A 62 11.87 -14.36 -0.41
N SER A 63 11.89 -15.18 0.65
CA SER A 63 12.78 -15.09 1.83
C SER A 63 12.82 -13.79 2.66
N GLY A 64 12.15 -12.70 2.28
CA GLY A 64 12.24 -11.38 2.91
C GLY A 64 11.00 -10.99 3.71
N GLU A 65 11.20 -10.22 4.78
CA GLU A 65 10.10 -9.61 5.55
C GLU A 65 9.48 -8.47 4.74
N ARG A 66 8.20 -8.61 4.36
CA ARG A 66 7.44 -7.60 3.59
C ARG A 66 7.57 -6.19 4.16
N THR A 67 7.58 -6.07 5.49
CA THR A 67 7.75 -4.80 6.21
C THR A 67 9.07 -4.12 5.86
N SER A 68 10.19 -4.86 5.88
CA SER A 68 11.51 -4.32 5.58
C SER A 68 11.60 -3.83 4.13
N THR A 69 11.05 -4.58 3.18
CA THR A 69 10.96 -4.15 1.78
C THR A 69 10.17 -2.85 1.62
N LEU A 70 9.05 -2.69 2.33
CA LEU A 70 8.29 -1.44 2.29
C LEU A 70 9.05 -0.28 2.95
N LEU A 71 9.77 -0.53 4.04
CA LEU A 71 10.59 0.51 4.69
C LEU A 71 11.71 1.01 3.77
N GLU A 72 12.39 0.10 3.07
CA GLU A 72 13.39 0.45 2.05
C GLU A 72 12.77 1.25 0.92
N LEU A 73 11.63 0.79 0.39
CA LEU A 73 10.90 1.48 -0.66
C LEU A 73 10.46 2.90 -0.26
N PHE A 74 10.03 3.09 0.99
CA PHE A 74 9.65 4.42 1.50
C PHE A 74 10.85 5.31 1.82
N ALA A 75 12.06 4.76 1.94
CA ALA A 75 13.29 5.54 2.11
C ALA A 75 13.87 6.04 0.77
N GLU A 76 13.32 5.63 -0.37
CA GLU A 76 13.73 6.08 -1.72
C GLU A 76 13.20 7.50 -2.07
N THR A 77 12.27 8.07 -1.29
CA THR A 77 11.75 9.44 -1.44
C THR A 77 12.65 10.50 -0.82
#